data_AF-A0A3A8IS53-F1
#
_entry.id   AF-A0A3A8IS53-F1
#
_cell.length_a   1.000
_cell.length_b   1.000
_cell.length_c   1.000
_cell.angle_alpha   90.00
_cell.angle_beta   90.00
_cell.angle_gamma   90.00
#
_symmetry.space_group_name_H-M   'P 1'
#
loop_
_entity.id
_entity.type
_entity.pdbx_description
1 polymer ?
#
loop_
_entity_poly.entity_id
_entity_poly.type
_entity_poly.pdbx_seq_one_letter_code
_entity_poly.pdbx_strand_id
1 'polypeptide(L)'
;MRGPAASGGRSLGTRFFAGLHALSSGCSRLPLLAGVALVVSARVVPLLEESAPQPMVPEVVAQEVVSEEAALIDAVLAKRAPDLGLTLRRRLGQAIDEESRRTGYDPLLVLALIDVESDFEEESVSEKGARGLMQIKPSTLHFLAEKEGLRLSREEVVADPAVCVRLGIRYLRNLQGRFGGDLDLALMAYNAGPTRIRDAMKAGELEKFRRYPRAVRRDFRRFREGHGLGGDWALAQRELPPPAPDETPTATP
;
A
#
# COMPACT_ATOMS: atom_id res chain seq x y z
N MET A 1 -8.63 23.86 56.50
CA MET A 1 -8.46 25.30 56.81
C MET A 1 -9.21 26.14 55.77
N ARG A 2 -9.21 27.48 55.90
CA ARG A 2 -10.00 28.43 55.09
C ARG A 2 -9.57 28.50 53.61
N GLY A 3 -10.47 28.92 52.71
CA GLY A 3 -10.15 29.65 51.47
C GLY A 3 -10.37 31.17 51.68
N PRO A 4 -10.96 31.93 50.72
CA PRO A 4 -10.68 31.98 49.27
C PRO A 4 -10.58 33.46 48.73
N ALA A 5 -10.13 33.66 47.48
CA ALA A 5 -10.28 34.88 46.66
C ALA A 5 -10.07 34.52 45.16
N ALA A 6 -10.69 35.09 44.09
CA ALA A 6 -11.19 36.45 43.77
C ALA A 6 -10.07 37.44 43.36
N SER A 7 -10.18 38.28 42.31
CA SER A 7 -11.22 38.49 41.26
C SER A 7 -10.72 39.40 40.09
N GLY A 8 -11.49 39.47 38.98
CA GLY A 8 -11.47 40.58 38.00
C GLY A 8 -10.57 40.41 36.73
N GLY A 9 -10.83 41.11 35.61
CA GLY A 9 -12.05 41.86 35.27
C GLY A 9 -11.96 42.86 34.09
N ARG A 10 -13.03 42.86 33.26
CA ARG A 10 -13.52 43.93 32.33
C ARG A 10 -12.85 44.15 30.96
N SER A 11 -13.74 44.51 30.02
CA SER A 11 -13.54 44.85 28.60
C SER A 11 -13.55 46.38 28.37
N LEU A 12 -12.90 46.82 27.29
CA LEU A 12 -13.17 48.01 26.44
C LEU A 12 -12.47 47.75 25.08
N GLY A 13 -12.97 48.15 23.91
CA GLY A 13 -13.08 49.53 23.40
C GLY A 13 -11.79 49.90 22.63
N THR A 14 -11.77 50.45 21.40
CA THR A 14 -12.78 51.18 20.62
C THR A 14 -12.42 51.17 19.10
N ARG A 15 -13.34 51.51 18.19
CA ARG A 15 -13.08 51.68 16.74
C ARG A 15 -12.46 53.05 16.42
N PHE A 16 -11.74 53.18 15.29
CA PHE A 16 -11.37 54.46 14.67
C PHE A 16 -11.84 54.56 13.20
N PHE A 17 -11.72 55.76 12.60
CA PHE A 17 -12.60 56.25 11.52
C PHE A 17 -11.84 56.94 10.36
N ALA A 18 -12.61 57.40 9.36
CA ALA A 18 -12.24 58.25 8.19
C ALA A 18 -11.65 57.52 6.96
N GLY A 19 -11.88 57.98 5.71
CA GLY A 19 -12.63 59.18 5.27
C GLY A 19 -13.16 59.06 3.82
N LEU A 20 -13.91 60.06 3.33
CA LEU A 20 -14.67 59.98 2.06
C LEU A 20 -14.89 61.37 1.40
N HIS A 21 -15.23 61.37 0.10
CA HIS A 21 -15.73 62.48 -0.77
C HIS A 21 -14.77 63.52 -1.42
N ALA A 22 -14.74 63.48 -2.77
CA ALA A 22 -14.95 64.61 -3.73
C ALA A 22 -15.24 63.95 -5.11
N LEU A 23 -16.23 64.32 -5.97
CA LEU A 23 -16.59 65.60 -6.60
C LEU A 23 -15.50 66.16 -7.54
N SER A 24 -15.73 66.72 -8.74
CA SER A 24 -16.89 66.81 -9.69
C SER A 24 -16.34 67.43 -11.03
N SER A 25 -17.02 67.74 -12.14
CA SER A 25 -18.43 67.73 -12.62
C SER A 25 -18.45 67.82 -14.18
N GLY A 26 -19.61 67.75 -14.85
CA GLY A 26 -19.72 68.16 -16.29
C GLY A 26 -20.95 67.62 -17.05
N CYS A 27 -21.58 68.43 -17.92
CA CYS A 27 -22.83 68.04 -18.62
C CYS A 27 -23.06 68.72 -20.00
N SER A 28 -23.67 67.95 -20.93
CA SER A 28 -24.56 68.37 -22.03
C SER A 28 -24.08 69.12 -23.29
N ARG A 29 -24.52 68.54 -24.43
CA ARG A 29 -24.93 69.12 -25.75
C ARG A 29 -23.89 69.38 -26.86
N LEU A 30 -24.29 68.90 -28.05
CA LEU A 30 -23.69 69.06 -29.39
C LEU A 30 -24.20 70.35 -30.08
N PRO A 31 -23.58 70.75 -31.20
CA PRO A 31 -24.35 70.61 -32.45
C PRO A 31 -23.60 69.94 -33.62
N LEU A 32 -24.39 69.65 -34.65
CA LEU A 32 -24.09 68.92 -35.88
C LEU A 32 -23.12 69.66 -36.84
N LEU A 33 -22.30 68.90 -37.58
CA LEU A 33 -21.99 69.20 -38.99
C LEU A 33 -21.81 67.87 -39.75
N ALA A 34 -22.18 67.83 -41.03
CA ALA A 34 -22.32 66.60 -41.81
C ALA A 34 -21.19 66.41 -42.84
N GLY A 35 -20.80 65.15 -43.08
CA GLY A 35 -19.89 64.75 -44.14
C GLY A 35 -20.15 63.29 -44.52
N VAL A 36 -20.44 63.01 -45.79
CA VAL A 36 -20.90 61.69 -46.26
C VAL A 36 -19.75 60.89 -46.90
N ALA A 37 -19.52 59.68 -46.41
CA ALA A 37 -18.86 58.60 -47.15
C ALA A 37 -19.19 57.23 -46.53
N LEU A 38 -20.28 56.60 -46.96
CA LEU A 38 -20.64 55.25 -46.49
C LEU A 38 -19.94 54.20 -47.35
N VAL A 39 -18.80 53.71 -46.88
CA VAL A 39 -18.14 52.51 -47.41
C VAL A 39 -17.95 51.53 -46.26
N VAL A 40 -18.99 50.71 -46.01
CA VAL A 40 -18.87 49.55 -45.14
C VAL A 40 -18.09 48.48 -45.90
N SER A 41 -16.77 48.56 -45.85
CA SER A 41 -15.88 47.47 -46.28
C SER A 41 -16.13 46.27 -45.37
N ALA A 42 -17.03 45.39 -45.80
CA ALA A 42 -17.38 44.15 -45.12
C ALA A 42 -16.20 43.17 -45.15
N ARG A 43 -15.19 43.44 -44.31
CA ARG A 43 -14.29 42.39 -43.84
C ARG A 43 -15.14 41.42 -43.05
N VAL A 44 -15.50 40.31 -43.70
CA VAL A 44 -15.90 39.09 -43.00
C VAL A 44 -14.70 38.69 -42.15
N VAL A 45 -14.70 39.13 -40.90
CA VAL A 45 -13.97 38.44 -39.85
C VAL A 45 -14.62 37.05 -39.81
N PRO A 46 -13.88 35.96 -40.09
CA PRO A 46 -14.37 34.66 -39.68
C PRO A 46 -14.50 34.76 -38.16
N LEU A 47 -15.74 34.79 -37.67
CA LEU A 47 -16.00 34.56 -36.26
C LEU A 47 -15.25 33.29 -35.89
N LEU A 48 -14.58 33.33 -34.74
CA LEU A 48 -13.85 32.16 -34.24
C LEU A 48 -14.80 30.96 -34.31
N GLU A 49 -14.40 29.93 -35.04
CA GLU A 49 -14.78 28.58 -34.66
C GLU A 49 -14.08 28.34 -33.32
N GLU A 50 -14.73 28.86 -32.27
CA GLU A 50 -14.54 28.47 -30.89
C GLU A 50 -14.88 26.99 -30.85
N SER A 51 -13.85 26.19 -31.15
CA SER A 51 -13.92 24.73 -31.29
C SER A 51 -14.58 24.20 -30.04
N ALA A 52 -15.87 23.90 -30.16
CA ALA A 52 -16.70 23.48 -29.04
C ALA A 52 -15.93 22.35 -28.35
N PRO A 53 -15.65 22.47 -27.03
CA PRO A 53 -14.73 21.57 -26.37
C PRO A 53 -15.22 20.15 -26.61
N GLN A 54 -14.49 19.42 -27.47
CA GLN A 54 -14.78 18.03 -27.79
C GLN A 54 -14.98 17.33 -26.46
N PRO A 55 -16.11 16.61 -26.26
CA PRO A 55 -16.37 16.01 -24.97
C PRO A 55 -15.16 15.15 -24.65
N MET A 56 -14.41 15.56 -23.62
CA MET A 56 -13.26 14.83 -23.14
C MET A 56 -13.82 13.54 -22.55
N VAL A 57 -14.00 12.54 -23.41
CA VAL A 57 -14.09 11.14 -23.03
C VAL A 57 -12.88 10.94 -22.13
N PRO A 58 -13.09 10.76 -20.80
CA PRO A 58 -11.98 10.83 -19.87
C PRO A 58 -10.96 9.80 -20.30
N GLU A 59 -9.73 10.27 -20.56
CA GLU A 59 -8.63 9.46 -21.10
C GLU A 59 -8.59 8.15 -20.32
N VAL A 60 -8.84 7.05 -21.05
CA VAL A 60 -9.45 5.83 -20.49
C VAL A 60 -8.81 5.52 -19.17
N VAL A 61 -9.56 5.71 -18.07
CA VAL A 61 -9.07 5.46 -16.71
C VAL A 61 -8.49 4.07 -16.73
N ALA A 62 -7.16 4.00 -16.69
CA ALA A 62 -6.44 2.76 -16.89
C ALA A 62 -6.88 1.86 -15.75
N GLN A 63 -7.77 0.91 -16.06
CA GLN A 63 -8.28 -0.01 -15.07
C GLN A 63 -7.05 -0.76 -14.60
N GLU A 64 -6.65 -0.54 -13.33
CA GLU A 64 -5.70 -1.44 -12.69
C GLU A 64 -6.30 -2.82 -12.85
N VAL A 65 -5.70 -3.64 -13.72
CA VAL A 65 -6.16 -5.00 -13.97
C VAL A 65 -5.72 -5.81 -12.76
N VAL A 66 -6.51 -5.67 -11.69
CA VAL A 66 -6.40 -6.46 -10.47
C VAL A 66 -6.44 -7.92 -10.93
N SER A 67 -5.34 -8.62 -10.71
CA SER A 67 -5.23 -10.02 -11.11
C SER A 67 -6.30 -10.84 -10.40
N GLU A 68 -6.71 -11.94 -11.02
CA GLU A 68 -7.65 -12.88 -10.40
C GLU A 68 -7.13 -13.36 -9.04
N GLU A 69 -5.82 -13.63 -8.93
CA GLU A 69 -5.15 -13.95 -7.66
C GLU A 69 -5.24 -12.80 -6.62
N ALA A 70 -5.01 -11.54 -7.01
CA ALA A 70 -5.17 -10.41 -6.08
C ALA A 70 -6.62 -10.21 -5.62
N ALA A 71 -7.61 -10.56 -6.45
CA ALA A 71 -9.02 -10.57 -6.07
C ALA A 71 -9.37 -11.74 -5.12
N LEU A 72 -8.77 -12.93 -5.33
CA LEU A 72 -8.89 -14.07 -4.42
C LEU A 72 -8.24 -13.75 -3.05
N ILE A 73 -7.07 -13.11 -3.04
CA ILE A 73 -6.41 -12.64 -1.82
C ILE A 73 -7.27 -11.58 -1.10
N ASP A 74 -7.85 -10.62 -1.83
CA ASP A 74 -8.78 -9.62 -1.25
C ASP A 74 -9.99 -10.29 -0.59
N ALA A 75 -10.54 -11.35 -1.21
CA ALA A 75 -11.64 -12.13 -0.66
C ALA A 75 -11.26 -12.92 0.61
N VAL A 76 -10.07 -13.52 0.66
CA VAL A 76 -9.56 -14.17 1.89
C VAL A 76 -9.36 -13.14 3.00
N LEU A 77 -8.75 -11.99 2.68
CA LEU A 77 -8.59 -10.87 3.63
C LEU A 77 -9.96 -10.34 4.11
N ALA A 78 -10.96 -10.25 3.24
CA ALA A 78 -12.32 -9.80 3.59
C ALA A 78 -13.00 -10.69 4.65
N LYS A 79 -12.61 -11.97 4.72
CA LYS A 79 -13.09 -12.92 5.73
C LYS A 79 -12.21 -12.97 6.97
N ARG A 80 -10.89 -12.82 6.80
CA ARG A 80 -9.91 -13.02 7.88
C ARG A 80 -9.66 -11.77 8.73
N ALA A 81 -9.65 -10.61 8.09
CA ALA A 81 -9.27 -9.33 8.65
C ALA A 81 -10.14 -8.23 8.01
N PRO A 82 -11.46 -8.22 8.29
CA PRO A 82 -12.40 -7.28 7.67
C PRO A 82 -12.07 -5.82 8.01
N ASP A 83 -11.54 -5.58 9.20
CA ASP A 83 -11.32 -4.24 9.78
C ASP A 83 -10.24 -3.42 9.06
N LEU A 84 -9.31 -4.08 8.35
CA LEU A 84 -8.35 -3.45 7.42
C LEU A 84 -9.03 -2.54 6.37
N GLY A 85 -10.31 -2.80 6.05
CA GLY A 85 -11.07 -2.02 5.07
C GLY A 85 -10.66 -2.29 3.61
N LEU A 86 -11.53 -1.88 2.68
CA LEU A 86 -11.40 -2.24 1.26
C LEU A 86 -10.11 -1.74 0.60
N THR A 87 -9.66 -0.52 0.93
CA THR A 87 -8.49 0.08 0.30
C THR A 87 -7.20 -0.64 0.69
N LEU A 88 -7.02 -0.96 1.98
CA LEU A 88 -5.81 -1.64 2.44
C LEU A 88 -5.80 -3.10 1.97
N ARG A 89 -6.91 -3.84 2.08
CA ARG A 89 -6.99 -5.23 1.61
C ARG A 89 -6.63 -5.37 0.13
N ARG A 90 -7.05 -4.44 -0.74
CA ARG A 90 -6.65 -4.41 -2.15
C ARG A 90 -5.15 -4.17 -2.36
N ARG A 91 -4.57 -3.19 -1.65
CA ARG A 91 -3.12 -2.91 -1.71
C ARG A 91 -2.28 -4.09 -1.21
N LEU A 92 -2.77 -4.79 -0.18
CA LEU A 92 -2.17 -6.03 0.31
C LEU A 92 -2.32 -7.17 -0.69
N GLY A 93 -3.48 -7.33 -1.33
CA GLY A 93 -3.70 -8.30 -2.41
C GLY A 93 -2.73 -8.16 -3.56
N GLN A 94 -2.59 -6.93 -4.09
CA GLN A 94 -1.60 -6.59 -5.12
C GLN A 94 -0.16 -6.89 -4.65
N ALA A 95 0.20 -6.48 -3.43
CA ALA A 95 1.55 -6.66 -2.89
C ALA A 95 1.92 -8.13 -2.65
N ILE A 96 0.98 -8.94 -2.15
CA ILE A 96 1.16 -10.37 -1.94
C ILE A 96 1.29 -11.08 -3.30
N ASP A 97 0.39 -10.81 -4.24
CA ASP A 97 0.39 -11.38 -5.60
C ASP A 97 1.70 -11.11 -6.36
N GLU A 98 2.14 -9.85 -6.42
CA GLU A 98 3.39 -9.46 -7.09
C GLU A 98 4.62 -10.17 -6.52
N GLU A 99 4.80 -10.17 -5.20
CA GLU A 99 5.99 -10.78 -4.60
C GLU A 99 5.88 -12.32 -4.56
N SER A 100 4.67 -12.88 -4.52
CA SER A 100 4.43 -14.32 -4.67
C SER A 100 4.89 -14.79 -6.06
N ARG A 101 4.49 -14.10 -7.14
CA ARG A 101 5.03 -14.33 -8.49
C ARG A 101 6.55 -14.19 -8.56
N ARG A 102 7.15 -13.19 -7.90
CA ARG A 102 8.61 -12.98 -7.88
C ARG A 102 9.39 -14.04 -7.10
N THR A 103 8.77 -14.70 -6.12
CA THR A 103 9.47 -15.60 -5.18
C THR A 103 9.12 -17.07 -5.33
N GLY A 104 8.01 -17.40 -6.00
CA GLY A 104 7.47 -18.75 -6.11
C GLY A 104 6.74 -19.23 -4.86
N TYR A 105 6.24 -18.31 -4.01
CA TYR A 105 5.38 -18.66 -2.88
C TYR A 105 3.91 -18.72 -3.28
N ASP A 106 3.17 -19.59 -2.61
CA ASP A 106 1.71 -19.60 -2.59
C ASP A 106 1.21 -18.39 -1.78
N PRO A 107 0.33 -17.52 -2.32
CA PRO A 107 -0.23 -16.40 -1.56
C PRO A 107 -0.87 -16.79 -0.22
N LEU A 108 -1.44 -17.99 -0.12
CA LEU A 108 -2.05 -18.50 1.10
C LEU A 108 -1.00 -18.83 2.17
N LEU A 109 0.24 -19.15 1.78
CA LEU A 109 1.39 -19.30 2.69
C LEU A 109 1.87 -17.94 3.20
N VAL A 110 1.84 -16.90 2.36
CA VAL A 110 2.17 -15.53 2.76
C VAL A 110 1.12 -15.00 3.76
N LEU A 111 -0.16 -15.20 3.49
CA LEU A 111 -1.24 -14.88 4.42
C LEU A 111 -1.11 -15.63 5.74
N ALA A 112 -0.74 -16.92 5.72
CA ALA A 112 -0.49 -17.70 6.93
C ALA A 112 0.74 -17.23 7.74
N LEU A 113 1.71 -16.58 7.09
CA LEU A 113 2.84 -15.97 7.77
C LEU A 113 2.45 -14.64 8.43
N ILE A 114 1.61 -13.83 7.77
CA ILE A 114 1.02 -12.61 8.35
C ILE A 114 0.15 -12.97 9.58
N ASP A 115 -0.68 -14.01 9.46
CA ASP A 115 -1.52 -14.57 10.54
C ASP A 115 -0.72 -14.87 11.81
N VAL A 116 0.49 -15.44 11.64
CA VAL A 116 1.35 -15.90 12.74
C VAL A 116 2.26 -14.80 13.31
N GLU A 117 2.59 -13.77 12.54
CA GLU A 117 3.41 -12.64 13.02
C GLU A 117 2.58 -11.49 13.62
N SER A 118 1.35 -11.24 13.15
CA SER A 118 0.58 -10.05 13.56
C SER A 118 -0.90 -10.28 13.89
N ASP A 119 -1.50 -11.44 13.64
CA ASP A 119 -2.98 -11.61 13.66
C ASP A 119 -3.70 -10.64 12.69
N PHE A 120 -2.99 -10.16 11.65
CA PHE A 120 -3.36 -9.09 10.72
C PHE A 120 -3.47 -7.67 11.31
N GLU A 121 -3.02 -7.43 12.54
CA GLU A 121 -2.89 -6.08 13.14
C GLU A 121 -1.79 -5.27 12.43
N GLU A 122 -2.17 -4.25 11.65
CA GLU A 122 -1.21 -3.48 10.84
C GLU A 122 -0.33 -2.53 11.64
N GLU A 123 -0.77 -2.01 12.79
CA GLU A 123 0.04 -1.15 13.66
C GLU A 123 0.91 -1.94 14.66
N SER A 124 0.88 -3.28 14.60
CA SER A 124 1.52 -4.18 15.57
C SER A 124 3.00 -3.88 15.82
N VAL A 125 3.35 -3.58 17.08
CA VAL A 125 4.75 -3.39 17.54
C VAL A 125 5.06 -4.34 18.69
N SER A 126 6.00 -5.26 18.49
CA SER A 126 6.49 -6.14 19.56
C SER A 126 7.53 -5.46 20.47
N GLU A 127 7.70 -5.99 21.68
CA GLU A 127 8.69 -5.53 22.69
C GLU A 127 10.12 -5.34 22.14
N LYS A 128 10.47 -6.09 21.09
CA LYS A 128 11.79 -6.10 20.44
C LYS A 128 11.89 -5.13 19.27
N GLY A 129 10.88 -4.27 19.10
CA GLY A 129 10.81 -3.24 18.06
C GLY A 129 10.60 -3.79 16.65
N ALA A 130 10.09 -5.01 16.50
CA ALA A 130 9.63 -5.52 15.21
C ALA A 130 8.21 -4.98 14.92
N ARG A 131 7.89 -4.74 13.65
CA ARG A 131 6.76 -3.88 13.27
C ARG A 131 5.93 -4.37 12.09
N GLY A 132 4.63 -4.08 12.17
CA GLY A 132 3.63 -4.28 11.13
C GLY A 132 3.27 -5.75 10.87
N LEU A 133 2.48 -5.95 9.81
CA LEU A 133 1.87 -7.23 9.41
C LEU A 133 2.83 -8.44 9.35
N MET A 134 4.10 -8.22 9.01
CA MET A 134 5.13 -9.28 8.92
C MET A 134 6.27 -9.12 9.95
N GLN A 135 6.05 -8.32 11.01
CA GLN A 135 6.99 -8.08 12.11
C GLN A 135 8.44 -7.88 11.65
N ILE A 136 8.66 -6.85 10.85
CA ILE A 136 9.99 -6.50 10.33
C ILE A 136 10.86 -5.99 11.48
N LYS A 137 11.88 -6.78 11.84
CA LYS A 137 12.85 -6.45 12.90
C LYS A 137 13.79 -5.33 12.44
N PRO A 138 14.32 -4.47 13.34
CA PRO A 138 15.24 -3.40 12.95
C PRO A 138 16.48 -3.91 12.18
N SER A 139 17.01 -5.07 12.57
CA SER A 139 18.13 -5.74 11.87
C SER A 139 17.72 -6.34 10.51
N THR A 140 16.47 -6.79 10.35
CA THR A 140 15.92 -7.21 9.06
C THR A 140 15.79 -6.01 8.11
N LEU A 141 15.20 -4.90 8.58
CA LEU A 141 15.05 -3.68 7.79
C LEU A 141 16.41 -3.14 7.34
N HIS A 142 17.38 -3.04 8.25
CA HIS A 142 18.74 -2.62 7.93
C HIS A 142 19.40 -3.50 6.87
N PHE A 143 19.32 -4.82 7.02
CA PHE A 143 19.86 -5.78 6.03
C PHE A 143 19.21 -5.65 4.65
N LEU A 144 17.88 -5.47 4.58
CA LEU A 144 17.19 -5.25 3.31
C LEU A 144 17.52 -3.89 2.69
N ALA A 145 17.61 -2.84 3.51
CA ALA A 145 17.96 -1.50 3.06
C ALA A 145 19.37 -1.43 2.43
N GLU A 146 20.36 -2.07 3.06
CA GLU A 146 21.70 -2.21 2.46
C GLU A 146 21.69 -3.06 1.18
N LYS A 147 20.95 -4.18 1.20
CA LYS A 147 20.91 -5.14 0.08
C LYS A 147 20.19 -4.62 -1.16
N GLU A 148 19.13 -3.84 -0.98
CA GLU A 148 18.24 -3.36 -2.04
C GLU A 148 18.40 -1.84 -2.30
N GLY A 149 19.33 -1.17 -1.62
CA GLY A 149 19.62 0.26 -1.78
C GLY A 149 18.52 1.21 -1.25
N LEU A 150 17.62 0.69 -0.41
CA LEU A 150 16.43 1.40 0.05
C LEU A 150 16.78 2.42 1.15
N ARG A 151 16.05 3.53 1.16
CA ARG A 151 16.02 4.49 2.28
C ARG A 151 14.65 4.40 2.92
N LEU A 152 14.54 3.60 3.99
CA LEU A 152 13.30 3.37 4.73
C LEU A 152 13.57 3.37 6.24
N SER A 153 12.78 4.14 6.97
CA SER A 153 12.70 4.13 8.44
C SER A 153 11.80 3.00 8.94
N ARG A 154 11.78 2.79 10.27
CA ARG A 154 10.86 1.81 10.89
C ARG A 154 9.44 2.36 10.97
N GLU A 155 9.29 3.66 10.81
CA GLU A 155 8.07 4.44 10.87
C GLU A 155 7.33 4.32 9.53
N GLU A 156 8.04 4.45 8.40
CA GLU A 156 7.52 4.18 7.05
C GLU A 156 7.04 2.72 6.87
N VAL A 157 7.67 1.75 7.54
CA VAL A 157 7.23 0.34 7.51
C VAL A 157 5.89 0.10 8.22
N VAL A 158 5.47 0.99 9.14
CA VAL A 158 4.12 0.94 9.74
C VAL A 158 3.15 1.78 8.92
N ALA A 159 3.57 2.96 8.48
CA ALA A 159 2.75 3.85 7.66
C ALA A 159 2.36 3.25 6.29
N ASP A 160 3.11 2.26 5.78
CA ASP A 160 2.70 1.45 4.64
C ASP A 160 2.81 -0.07 4.91
N PRO A 161 1.69 -0.72 5.31
CA PRO A 161 1.66 -2.16 5.56
C PRO A 161 1.90 -3.01 4.30
N ALA A 162 1.70 -2.47 3.09
CA ALA A 162 2.05 -3.18 1.86
C ALA A 162 3.57 -3.17 1.61
N VAL A 163 4.30 -2.12 2.03
CA VAL A 163 5.77 -2.13 2.10
C VAL A 163 6.25 -3.13 3.15
N CYS A 164 5.62 -3.18 4.33
CA CYS A 164 5.92 -4.19 5.36
C CYS A 164 5.84 -5.62 4.80
N VAL A 165 4.75 -5.94 4.10
CA VAL A 165 4.54 -7.26 3.48
C VAL A 165 5.59 -7.57 2.40
N ARG A 166 5.90 -6.62 1.50
CA ARG A 166 6.92 -6.83 0.46
C ARG A 166 8.30 -7.11 1.05
N LEU A 167 8.70 -6.38 2.09
CA LEU A 167 9.96 -6.61 2.81
C LEU A 167 9.99 -7.99 3.49
N GLY A 168 8.89 -8.42 4.11
CA GLY A 168 8.79 -9.72 4.77
C GLY A 168 8.93 -10.89 3.79
N ILE A 169 8.21 -10.84 2.65
CA ILE A 169 8.29 -11.88 1.60
C ILE A 169 9.71 -11.99 1.03
N ARG A 170 10.36 -10.85 0.72
CA ARG A 170 11.76 -10.82 0.22
C ARG A 170 12.75 -11.34 1.26
N TYR A 171 12.56 -11.03 2.54
CA TYR A 171 13.41 -11.54 3.60
C TYR A 171 13.27 -13.06 3.78
N LEU A 172 12.04 -13.59 3.76
CA LEU A 172 11.80 -15.04 3.79
C LEU A 172 12.49 -15.73 2.60
N ARG A 173 12.38 -15.19 1.39
CA ARG A 173 13.03 -15.74 0.20
C ARG A 173 14.56 -15.70 0.31
N ASN A 174 15.12 -14.62 0.87
CA ASN A 174 16.56 -14.56 1.13
C ASN A 174 17.02 -15.58 2.18
N LEU A 175 16.23 -15.82 3.22
CA LEU A 175 16.50 -16.86 4.21
C LEU A 175 16.41 -18.26 3.59
N GLN A 176 15.40 -18.54 2.78
CA GLN A 176 15.27 -19.83 2.09
C GLN A 176 16.48 -20.13 1.19
N GLY A 177 16.98 -19.13 0.45
CA GLY A 177 18.25 -19.27 -0.29
C GLY A 177 19.46 -19.53 0.61
N ARG A 178 19.53 -18.86 1.77
CA ARG A 178 20.60 -19.07 2.79
C ARG A 178 20.55 -20.43 3.48
N PHE A 179 19.40 -21.11 3.49
CA PHE A 179 19.20 -22.44 4.07
C PHE A 179 18.92 -23.52 3.00
N GLY A 180 19.50 -23.35 1.80
CA GLY A 180 19.57 -24.41 0.78
C GLY A 180 18.22 -24.81 0.16
N GLY A 181 17.22 -23.92 0.20
CA GLY A 181 15.86 -24.18 -0.28
C GLY A 181 14.87 -24.61 0.80
N ASP A 182 15.33 -24.98 2.00
CA ASP A 182 14.46 -25.46 3.08
C ASP A 182 13.60 -24.31 3.67
N LEU A 183 12.29 -24.41 3.45
CA LEU A 183 11.28 -23.46 3.95
C LEU A 183 11.08 -23.55 5.48
N ASP A 184 11.22 -24.73 6.08
CA ASP A 184 11.12 -24.89 7.54
C ASP A 184 12.29 -24.17 8.23
N LEU A 185 13.52 -24.34 7.74
CA LEU A 185 14.69 -23.61 8.22
C LEU A 185 14.59 -22.10 7.95
N ALA A 186 14.04 -21.70 6.79
CA ALA A 186 13.77 -20.30 6.48
C ALA A 186 12.80 -19.66 7.49
N LEU A 187 11.68 -20.33 7.80
CA LEU A 187 10.69 -19.89 8.79
C LEU A 187 11.28 -19.85 10.21
N MET A 188 12.04 -20.88 10.61
CA MET A 188 12.78 -20.84 11.89
C MET A 188 13.71 -19.64 11.96
N ALA A 189 14.42 -19.32 10.87
CA ALA A 189 15.36 -18.21 10.82
C ALA A 189 14.67 -16.84 10.72
N TYR A 190 13.45 -16.79 10.18
CA TYR A 190 12.60 -15.59 10.16
C TYR A 190 12.24 -15.21 11.59
N ASN A 191 11.73 -16.18 12.36
CA ASN A 191 11.35 -15.99 13.76
C ASN A 191 12.56 -15.74 14.68
N ALA A 192 13.55 -16.64 14.68
CA ALA A 192 14.62 -16.67 15.67
C ALA A 192 15.95 -16.00 15.25
N GLY A 193 16.08 -15.60 13.98
CA GLY A 193 17.30 -15.06 13.40
C GLY A 193 18.23 -16.13 12.81
N PRO A 194 18.85 -15.89 11.64
CA PRO A 194 19.62 -16.91 10.91
C PRO A 194 20.84 -17.45 11.67
N THR A 195 21.50 -16.64 12.49
CA THR A 195 22.64 -17.07 13.31
C THR A 195 22.22 -18.15 14.32
N ARG A 196 21.13 -17.92 15.08
CA ARG A 196 20.60 -18.89 16.04
C ARG A 196 20.23 -20.23 15.39
N ILE A 197 19.69 -20.20 14.17
CA ILE A 197 19.36 -21.44 13.45
C ILE A 197 20.62 -22.15 12.95
N ARG A 198 21.59 -21.42 12.38
CA ARG A 198 22.89 -22.00 11.98
C ARG A 198 23.60 -22.69 13.15
N ASP A 199 23.56 -22.10 14.33
CA ASP A 199 24.23 -22.68 15.50
C ASP A 199 23.42 -23.83 16.11
N ALA A 200 22.08 -23.75 16.10
CA ALA A 200 21.21 -24.87 16.45
C ALA A 200 21.35 -26.07 15.48
N MET A 201 21.61 -25.84 14.18
CA MET A 201 21.93 -26.90 13.22
C MET A 201 23.22 -27.64 13.62
N LYS A 202 24.30 -26.90 13.94
CA LYS A 202 25.58 -27.50 14.39
C LYS A 202 25.45 -28.29 15.68
N ALA A 203 24.60 -27.83 16.60
CA ALA A 203 24.39 -28.44 17.92
C ALA A 203 23.29 -29.53 17.93
N GLY A 204 22.60 -29.78 16.80
CA GLY A 204 21.50 -30.75 16.72
C GLY A 204 20.18 -30.30 17.39
N GLU A 205 20.04 -29.03 17.75
CA GLU A 205 18.97 -28.52 18.62
C GLU A 205 17.72 -27.98 17.89
N LEU A 206 17.56 -28.27 16.59
CA LEU A 206 16.52 -27.70 15.74
C LEU A 206 15.08 -27.91 16.24
N GLU A 207 14.79 -28.97 16.99
CA GLU A 207 13.42 -29.25 17.48
C GLU A 207 12.89 -28.11 18.37
N LYS A 208 13.77 -27.38 19.08
CA LYS A 208 13.43 -26.19 19.89
C LYS A 208 12.76 -25.07 19.07
N PHE A 209 12.91 -25.09 17.74
CA PHE A 209 12.43 -24.06 16.82
C PHE A 209 11.23 -24.52 15.96
N ARG A 210 10.90 -25.82 15.95
CA ARG A 210 9.83 -26.40 15.10
C ARG A 210 8.42 -25.89 15.40
N ARG A 211 8.17 -25.27 16.57
CA ARG A 211 6.85 -24.68 16.90
C ARG A 211 6.39 -23.66 15.86
N TYR A 212 7.29 -22.80 15.37
CA TYR A 212 6.92 -21.70 14.48
C TYR A 212 6.59 -22.17 13.04
N PRO A 213 7.40 -22.99 12.34
CA PRO A 213 6.99 -23.58 11.07
C PRO A 213 5.72 -24.44 11.18
N ARG A 214 5.51 -25.14 12.30
CA ARG A 214 4.26 -25.89 12.56
C ARG A 214 3.04 -24.97 12.66
N ALA A 215 3.17 -23.75 13.19
CA ALA A 215 2.09 -22.76 13.21
C ALA A 215 1.78 -22.27 11.79
N VAL A 216 2.78 -21.75 11.07
CA VAL A 216 2.59 -21.25 9.69
C VAL A 216 2.02 -22.35 8.77
N ARG A 217 2.45 -23.61 8.90
CA ARG A 217 1.87 -24.74 8.14
C ARG A 217 0.46 -25.13 8.56
N ARG A 218 0.07 -24.93 9.83
CA ARG A 218 -1.30 -25.11 10.30
C ARG A 218 -2.22 -24.06 9.68
N ASP A 219 -1.81 -22.81 9.68
CA ASP A 219 -2.65 -21.72 9.20
C ASP A 219 -2.68 -21.65 7.68
N PHE A 220 -1.59 -22.04 7.01
CA PHE A 220 -1.55 -22.28 5.56
C PHE A 220 -2.52 -23.40 5.15
N ARG A 221 -2.53 -24.51 5.90
CA ARG A 221 -3.49 -25.59 5.71
C ARG A 221 -4.94 -25.10 5.91
N ARG A 222 -5.19 -24.37 7.01
CA ARG A 222 -6.49 -23.75 7.31
C ARG A 222 -6.95 -22.84 6.16
N PHE A 223 -6.03 -22.03 5.62
CA PHE A 223 -6.19 -21.18 4.43
C PHE A 223 -6.13 -21.92 3.08
N ARG A 224 -6.06 -23.26 3.04
CA ARG A 224 -6.33 -24.08 1.84
C ARG A 224 -7.59 -24.96 1.94
N GLU A 225 -8.07 -25.27 3.14
CA GLU A 225 -9.10 -26.32 3.36
C GLU A 225 -10.55 -25.82 3.52
N GLY A 226 -10.83 -24.51 3.46
CA GLY A 226 -12.15 -23.94 3.77
C GLY A 226 -12.30 -23.40 5.21
N HIS A 227 -11.43 -23.85 6.12
CA HIS A 227 -11.64 -23.76 7.56
C HIS A 227 -11.54 -22.32 8.10
N GLY A 228 -12.59 -21.89 8.82
CA GLY A 228 -12.59 -20.64 9.61
C GLY A 228 -12.94 -19.34 8.87
N LEU A 229 -13.07 -19.34 7.54
CA LEU A 229 -13.39 -18.14 6.75
C LEU A 229 -14.84 -18.12 6.18
N GLY A 230 -15.66 -19.10 6.57
CA GLY A 230 -16.94 -19.40 5.92
C GLY A 230 -16.78 -20.42 4.78
N GLY A 231 -17.90 -20.98 4.30
CA GLY A 231 -17.89 -22.07 3.32
C GLY A 231 -17.40 -21.70 1.90
N ASP A 232 -17.23 -22.76 1.10
CA ASP A 232 -17.10 -22.80 -0.37
C ASP A 232 -15.93 -22.09 -1.07
N TRP A 233 -15.16 -21.22 -0.42
CA TRP A 233 -13.88 -20.73 -0.99
C TRP A 233 -12.83 -21.85 -1.13
N ALA A 234 -13.01 -22.98 -0.44
CA ALA A 234 -12.12 -24.15 -0.41
C ALA A 234 -11.80 -24.78 -1.79
N LEU A 235 -12.54 -24.38 -2.83
CA LEU A 235 -12.37 -24.84 -4.21
C LEU A 235 -11.40 -23.95 -5.03
N ALA A 236 -10.97 -22.80 -4.52
CA ALA A 236 -10.30 -21.73 -5.28
C ALA A 236 -8.86 -21.99 -5.74
N GLN A 237 -8.23 -23.12 -5.38
CA GLN A 237 -6.90 -23.50 -5.90
C GLN A 237 -6.84 -24.99 -6.27
N ARG A 238 -7.75 -25.42 -7.14
CA ARG A 238 -7.67 -26.75 -7.75
C ARG A 238 -6.72 -26.71 -8.95
N GLU A 239 -5.53 -27.27 -8.73
CA GLU A 239 -4.41 -27.40 -9.67
C GLU A 239 -3.75 -26.06 -10.08
N LEU A 240 -2.63 -25.76 -9.40
CA LEU A 240 -1.54 -25.02 -10.05
C LEU A 240 -1.20 -25.74 -11.35
N PRO A 241 -1.07 -25.05 -12.50
CA PRO A 241 -0.61 -25.69 -13.72
C PRO A 241 0.77 -26.32 -13.45
N PRO A 242 1.06 -27.52 -14.01
CA PRO A 242 2.37 -28.12 -13.84
C PRO A 242 3.45 -27.15 -14.34
N PRO A 243 4.64 -27.12 -13.73
CA PRO A 243 5.72 -26.27 -14.20
C PRO A 243 5.97 -26.55 -15.68
N ALA A 244 6.14 -25.49 -16.47
CA ALA A 244 6.42 -25.62 -17.90
C ALA A 244 7.59 -26.61 -18.09
N PRO A 245 7.49 -27.54 -19.05
CA PRO A 245 8.56 -28.51 -19.28
C PRO A 245 9.85 -27.73 -19.57
N ASP A 246 10.91 -28.10 -18.87
CA ASP A 246 12.23 -27.48 -18.98
C ASP A 246 12.63 -27.47 -20.46
N GLU A 247 12.88 -26.29 -21.04
CA GLU A 247 13.24 -26.17 -22.47
C GLU A 247 14.65 -26.71 -22.67
N THR A 248 14.77 -28.03 -22.79
CA THR A 248 16.02 -28.72 -23.08
C THR A 248 16.62 -28.09 -24.34
N PRO A 249 17.79 -27.42 -24.28
CA PRO A 249 18.32 -26.73 -25.43
C PRO A 249 18.59 -27.75 -26.52
N THR A 250 17.92 -27.59 -27.67
CA THR A 250 18.01 -28.52 -28.78
C THR A 250 19.44 -28.58 -29.29
N ALA A 251 20.10 -29.70 -29.02
CA ALA A 251 21.41 -30.01 -29.58
C ALA A 251 21.26 -30.20 -31.10
N THR A 252 21.47 -29.12 -31.85
CA THR A 252 21.60 -29.15 -33.31
C THR A 252 22.75 -30.10 -33.70
N PRO A 253 22.55 -30.99 -34.67
CA PRO A 253 23.54 -31.99 -35.07
C PRO A 253 24.76 -31.43 -35.81
#